data_AF-X1BQL7-F1
#
_entry.id   AF-X1BQL7-F1
#
_cell.length_a   1.000
_cell.length_b   1.000
_cell.length_c   1.000
_cell.angle_alpha   90.00
_cell.angle_beta   90.00
_cell.angle_gamma   90.00
#
_symmetry.space_group_name_H-M   'P 1'
#
loop_
_entity.id
_entity.type
_entity.pdbx_description
1 polymer ?
#
loop_
_entity_poly.entity_id
_entity_poly.type
_entity_poly.pdbx_seq_one_letter_code
_entity_poly.pdbx_strand_id
1 'polypeptide(L)'
;MLKLKPIIVDVDKDTYTLNLDIIKANITEKTKAIIHVSLNNRYTNMKELVKYCENNNFHLIEDSAQSMGCHINGKYLGTFGKIGCFSLSSPKIISTGQGGYLVTDDDDIANKIRMIKNFGRKESGKDNFEIFGINLKFTDLQAVIGIEQMKKLTYRTKKMQKIYNLYYENLKDHYQIQAPLNEHWFPWFGIRGDFGGEKSKNYPIWATRHRN
;
A
#
# COMPACT_ATOMS: atom_id res chain seq x y z
N MET A 1 13.06 -11.15 -16.89
CA MET A 1 11.85 -10.39 -16.50
C MET A 1 10.66 -11.34 -16.49
N LEU A 2 9.74 -11.24 -15.52
CA LEU A 2 8.83 -12.31 -15.06
C LEU A 2 7.85 -12.94 -16.09
N LYS A 3 7.83 -12.48 -17.34
CA LYS A 3 6.93 -12.96 -18.43
C LYS A 3 5.44 -13.03 -18.04
N LEU A 4 5.01 -12.23 -17.06
CA LEU A 4 3.61 -12.06 -16.67
C LEU A 4 2.98 -10.94 -17.49
N LYS A 5 1.67 -11.05 -17.78
CA LYS A 5 0.87 -10.02 -18.42
C LYS A 5 0.04 -9.29 -17.35
N PRO A 6 0.25 -7.99 -17.09
CA PRO A 6 -0.61 -7.24 -16.20
C PRO A 6 -1.99 -7.06 -16.85
N ILE A 7 -3.05 -7.29 -16.07
CA ILE A 7 -4.43 -6.93 -16.41
C ILE A 7 -4.80 -5.77 -15.49
N ILE A 8 -4.88 -4.58 -16.07
CA ILE A 8 -5.26 -3.37 -15.35
C ILE A 8 -6.78 -3.30 -15.35
N VAL A 9 -7.35 -3.04 -14.19
CA VAL A 9 -8.79 -2.88 -14.00
C VAL A 9 -9.07 -1.56 -13.30
N ASP A 10 -10.30 -1.06 -13.44
CA ASP A 10 -10.71 0.17 -12.78
C ASP A 10 -10.89 -0.02 -11.27
N VAL A 11 -10.91 1.09 -10.54
CA VAL A 11 -11.09 1.12 -9.09
C VAL A 11 -12.55 1.32 -8.71
N ASP A 12 -12.88 0.93 -7.49
CA ASP A 12 -14.12 1.27 -6.85
C ASP A 12 -14.24 2.79 -6.66
N LYS A 13 -15.35 3.40 -7.09
CA LYS A 13 -15.56 4.85 -7.00
C LYS A 13 -15.59 5.38 -5.56
N ASP A 14 -15.93 4.53 -4.59
CA ASP A 14 -16.14 4.92 -3.20
C ASP A 14 -14.86 4.77 -2.38
N THR A 15 -14.07 3.72 -2.64
CA THR A 15 -12.83 3.42 -1.93
C THR A 15 -11.57 3.81 -2.70
N TYR A 16 -11.64 4.04 -4.01
CA TYR A 16 -10.49 4.23 -4.92
C TYR A 16 -9.46 3.09 -4.86
N THR A 17 -9.94 1.88 -4.52
CA THR A 17 -9.14 0.65 -4.49
C THR A 17 -9.83 -0.45 -5.30
N LEU A 18 -9.20 -1.61 -5.44
CA LEU A 18 -9.79 -2.71 -6.19
C LEU A 18 -11.17 -3.11 -5.65
N ASN A 19 -12.12 -3.28 -6.56
CA ASN A 19 -13.46 -3.81 -6.30
C ASN A 19 -13.49 -5.32 -6.61
N LEU A 20 -14.10 -6.12 -5.74
CA LEU A 20 -14.13 -7.58 -5.92
C LEU A 20 -14.93 -8.03 -7.15
N ASP A 21 -16.00 -7.32 -7.52
CA ASP A 21 -16.81 -7.65 -8.68
C ASP A 21 -16.08 -7.31 -9.98
N ILE A 22 -15.33 -6.20 -10.00
CA ILE A 22 -14.43 -5.87 -11.11
C ILE A 22 -13.33 -6.92 -11.25
N ILE A 23 -12.74 -7.39 -10.13
CA ILE A 23 -11.77 -8.49 -10.16
C ILE A 23 -12.40 -9.72 -10.82
N LYS A 24 -13.55 -10.19 -10.29
CA LYS A 24 -14.25 -11.40 -10.80
C LYS A 24 -14.52 -11.32 -12.30
N ALA A 25 -14.96 -10.16 -12.80
CA ALA A 25 -15.26 -9.95 -14.22
C ALA A 25 -14.03 -10.03 -15.13
N ASN A 26 -12.81 -9.89 -14.59
CA ASN A 26 -11.56 -9.85 -15.35
C ASN A 26 -10.63 -11.04 -15.06
N ILE A 27 -11.05 -12.01 -14.24
CA ILE A 27 -10.29 -13.23 -14.02
C ILE A 27 -10.30 -14.10 -15.28
N THR A 28 -9.16 -14.73 -15.54
CA THR A 28 -9.00 -15.77 -16.57
C THR A 28 -8.34 -16.99 -15.96
N GLU A 29 -8.34 -18.11 -16.66
CA GLU A 29 -7.60 -19.33 -16.27
C GLU A 29 -6.08 -19.09 -16.10
N LYS A 30 -5.56 -18.02 -16.73
CA LYS A 30 -4.14 -17.62 -16.63
C LYS A 30 -3.85 -16.73 -15.42
N THR A 31 -4.86 -16.28 -14.69
CA THR A 31 -4.64 -15.42 -13.52
C THR A 31 -3.94 -16.20 -12.40
N LYS A 32 -2.86 -15.61 -11.85
CA LYS A 32 -2.05 -16.22 -10.77
C LYS A 32 -1.96 -15.35 -9.53
N ALA A 33 -2.05 -14.04 -9.68
CA ALA A 33 -1.88 -13.11 -8.59
C ALA A 33 -2.80 -11.90 -8.75
N ILE A 34 -3.17 -11.32 -7.62
CA ILE A 34 -3.91 -10.06 -7.50
C ILE A 34 -3.05 -9.11 -6.68
N ILE A 35 -2.87 -7.88 -7.15
CA ILE A 35 -2.11 -6.85 -6.45
C ILE A 35 -3.09 -5.81 -5.91
N HIS A 36 -3.34 -5.83 -4.60
CA HIS A 36 -4.14 -4.79 -3.95
C HIS A 36 -3.27 -3.60 -3.57
N VAL A 37 -3.60 -2.42 -4.08
CA VAL A 37 -2.92 -1.18 -3.72
C VAL A 37 -3.77 -0.43 -2.69
N SER A 38 -3.26 -0.26 -1.48
CA SER A 38 -3.91 0.53 -0.44
C SER A 38 -3.60 2.03 -0.60
N LEU A 39 -4.04 2.59 -1.72
CA LEU A 39 -3.75 3.96 -2.13
C LEU A 39 -4.27 4.96 -1.09
N ASN A 40 -3.43 5.89 -0.63
CA ASN A 40 -3.77 6.90 0.37
C ASN A 40 -4.41 6.31 1.64
N ASN A 41 -3.90 5.21 2.19
CA ASN A 41 -4.47 4.46 3.32
C ASN A 41 -5.90 3.92 3.07
N ARG A 42 -6.39 3.91 1.82
CA ARG A 42 -7.70 3.37 1.48
C ARG A 42 -7.62 1.86 1.27
N TYR A 43 -8.73 1.19 1.48
CA TYR A 43 -8.82 -0.25 1.35
C TYR A 43 -10.26 -0.65 0.96
N THR A 44 -10.38 -1.85 0.42
CA THR A 44 -11.65 -2.52 0.14
C THR A 44 -11.98 -3.48 1.28
N ASN A 45 -13.05 -4.28 1.16
CA ASN A 45 -13.30 -5.37 2.09
C ASN A 45 -12.20 -6.44 1.97
N MET A 46 -11.10 -6.25 2.71
CA MET A 46 -9.92 -7.12 2.66
C MET A 46 -10.25 -8.55 3.07
N LYS A 47 -11.23 -8.76 3.95
CA LYS A 47 -11.64 -10.10 4.38
C LYS A 47 -12.25 -10.90 3.21
N GLU A 48 -13.13 -10.27 2.44
CA GLU A 48 -13.72 -10.90 1.26
C GLU A 48 -12.70 -11.12 0.15
N LEU A 49 -11.81 -10.14 -0.07
CA LEU A 49 -10.74 -10.27 -1.06
C LEU A 49 -9.79 -11.43 -0.73
N VAL A 50 -9.34 -11.54 0.52
CA VAL A 50 -8.49 -12.66 0.99
C VAL A 50 -9.21 -13.98 0.77
N LYS A 51 -10.45 -14.11 1.25
CA LYS A 51 -11.24 -15.34 1.08
C LYS A 51 -11.42 -15.72 -0.40
N TYR A 52 -11.65 -14.74 -1.26
CA TYR A 52 -11.75 -14.97 -2.70
C TYR A 52 -10.44 -15.48 -3.30
N CYS A 53 -9.30 -14.86 -2.94
CA CYS A 53 -7.98 -15.30 -3.38
C CYS A 53 -7.67 -16.73 -2.90
N GLU A 54 -7.95 -17.04 -1.63
CA GLU A 54 -7.74 -18.38 -1.06
C GLU A 54 -8.56 -19.44 -1.79
N ASN A 55 -9.87 -19.20 -1.97
CA ASN A 55 -10.77 -20.13 -2.64
C ASN A 55 -10.39 -20.43 -4.10
N ASN A 56 -9.72 -19.50 -4.77
CA ASN A 56 -9.31 -19.62 -6.17
C ASN A 56 -7.80 -19.86 -6.35
N ASN A 57 -7.07 -20.08 -5.25
CA ASN A 57 -5.61 -20.25 -5.24
C ASN A 57 -4.84 -19.12 -5.95
N PHE A 58 -5.28 -17.86 -5.75
CA PHE A 58 -4.57 -16.68 -6.21
C PHE A 58 -3.63 -16.14 -5.13
N HIS A 59 -2.45 -15.71 -5.54
CA HIS A 59 -1.54 -14.99 -4.64
C HIS A 59 -2.01 -13.54 -4.49
N LEU A 60 -2.43 -13.16 -3.29
CA LEU A 60 -2.67 -11.76 -2.95
C LEU A 60 -1.35 -11.09 -2.56
N ILE A 61 -0.96 -10.05 -3.28
CA ILE A 61 0.16 -9.17 -2.95
C ILE A 61 -0.42 -7.82 -2.58
N GLU A 62 0.02 -7.25 -1.46
CA GLU A 62 -0.41 -5.93 -1.02
C GLU A 62 0.68 -4.90 -1.32
N ASP A 63 0.39 -3.95 -2.21
CA ASP A 63 1.14 -2.69 -2.25
C ASP A 63 0.63 -1.76 -1.14
N SER A 64 1.38 -1.75 -0.04
CA SER A 64 1.14 -0.97 1.16
C SER A 64 2.09 0.22 1.27
N ALA A 65 2.64 0.69 0.15
CA ALA A 65 3.57 1.80 0.12
C ALA A 65 2.99 3.12 0.63
N GLN A 66 1.67 3.24 0.80
CA GLN A 66 0.99 4.43 1.33
C GLN A 66 0.13 4.14 2.57
N SER A 67 0.17 2.91 3.10
CA SER A 67 -0.75 2.43 4.15
C SER A 67 -0.08 2.07 5.48
N MET A 68 1.20 2.40 5.66
CA MET A 68 1.95 2.04 6.87
C MET A 68 1.29 2.59 8.15
N GLY A 69 0.98 1.68 9.08
CA GLY A 69 0.31 1.99 10.34
C GLY A 69 -1.22 1.99 10.26
N CYS A 70 -1.82 1.86 9.07
CA CYS A 70 -3.26 1.69 8.90
C CYS A 70 -3.64 0.24 9.15
N HIS A 71 -4.74 -0.02 9.86
CA HIS A 71 -5.17 -1.38 10.18
C HIS A 71 -6.69 -1.54 10.27
N ILE A 72 -7.15 -2.76 10.03
CA ILE A 72 -8.56 -3.18 10.10
C ILE A 72 -8.65 -4.20 11.22
N ASN A 73 -9.42 -3.90 12.28
CA ASN A 73 -9.63 -4.81 13.43
C ASN A 73 -8.30 -5.37 14.01
N GLY A 74 -7.33 -4.49 14.23
CA GLY A 74 -6.00 -4.86 14.74
C GLY A 74 -5.02 -5.47 13.74
N LYS A 75 -5.46 -5.81 12.52
CA LYS A 75 -4.59 -6.37 11.47
C LYS A 75 -4.14 -5.28 10.49
N TYR A 76 -2.83 -5.05 10.42
CA TYR A 76 -2.23 -4.00 9.58
C TYR A 76 -2.37 -4.30 8.09
N LEU A 77 -2.65 -3.26 7.30
CA LEU A 77 -2.56 -3.34 5.84
C LEU A 77 -1.13 -3.74 5.44
N GLY A 78 -1.01 -4.65 4.48
CA GLY A 78 0.24 -5.30 4.12
C GLY A 78 0.49 -6.62 4.83
N THR A 79 -0.44 -7.10 5.66
CA THR A 79 -0.34 -8.41 6.33
C THR A 79 -1.53 -9.34 6.05
N PHE A 80 -2.42 -8.96 5.13
CA PHE A 80 -3.57 -9.76 4.70
C PHE A 80 -3.21 -10.75 3.58
N GLY A 81 -2.33 -10.34 2.66
CA GLY A 81 -1.86 -11.16 1.55
C GLY A 81 -0.61 -11.97 1.90
N LYS A 82 -0.05 -12.62 0.88
CA LYS A 82 1.20 -13.39 0.98
C LYS A 82 2.42 -12.51 1.19
N ILE A 83 2.42 -11.31 0.59
CA ILE A 83 3.52 -10.35 0.69
C ILE A 83 2.93 -8.94 0.80
N GLY A 84 3.39 -8.19 1.80
CA GLY A 84 3.18 -6.75 1.89
C GLY A 84 4.41 -5.97 1.43
N CYS A 85 4.21 -5.00 0.56
CA CYS A 85 5.25 -4.16 -0.02
C CYS A 85 5.16 -2.75 0.56
N PHE A 86 6.26 -2.23 1.11
CA PHE A 86 6.33 -0.89 1.68
C PHE A 86 7.44 -0.07 1.05
N SER A 87 7.18 1.23 0.90
CA SER A 87 8.18 2.20 0.43
C SER A 87 8.63 3.08 1.58
N LEU A 88 9.92 3.43 1.56
CA LEU A 88 10.57 4.36 2.48
C LEU A 88 11.10 5.60 1.73
N SER A 89 10.57 5.89 0.54
CA SER A 89 10.89 7.10 -0.21
C SER A 89 10.47 8.37 0.54
N SER A 90 11.02 9.53 0.15
CA SER A 90 10.79 10.82 0.83
C SER A 90 9.32 11.18 1.17
N PRO A 91 8.30 10.94 0.32
CA PRO A 91 6.93 11.36 0.64
C PRO A 91 6.22 10.45 1.65
N LYS A 92 6.82 9.33 2.05
CA LYS A 92 6.15 8.30 2.86
C LYS A 92 6.09 8.71 4.33
N ILE A 93 5.07 8.21 5.04
CA ILE A 93 4.85 8.52 6.47
C ILE A 93 6.08 8.21 7.31
N ILE A 94 6.84 7.18 6.95
CA ILE A 94 8.18 6.87 7.45
C ILE A 94 9.11 6.85 6.23
N SER A 95 10.27 7.51 6.33
CA SER A 95 11.18 7.66 5.21
C SER A 95 12.64 7.52 5.62
N THR A 96 13.42 6.94 4.72
CA THR A 96 14.89 6.83 4.76
C THR A 96 15.51 7.55 3.56
N GLY A 97 14.79 8.51 2.96
CA GLY A 97 15.13 9.16 1.70
C GLY A 97 14.76 8.27 0.50
N GLN A 98 15.33 7.08 0.44
CA GLN A 98 15.01 6.02 -0.52
C GLN A 98 14.98 4.68 0.19
N GLY A 99 14.23 3.72 -0.35
CA GLY A 99 14.16 2.37 0.19
C GLY A 99 12.78 1.75 0.15
N GLY A 100 12.72 0.53 0.67
CA GLY A 100 11.50 -0.21 0.88
C GLY A 100 11.79 -1.49 1.64
N TYR A 101 10.73 -2.15 2.09
CA TYR A 101 10.81 -3.45 2.72
C TYR A 101 9.60 -4.29 2.32
N LEU A 102 9.78 -5.60 2.41
CA LEU A 102 8.72 -6.57 2.24
C LEU A 102 8.45 -7.24 3.58
N VAL A 103 7.19 -7.58 3.83
CA VAL A 103 6.78 -8.42 4.95
C VAL A 103 6.04 -9.65 4.42
N THR A 104 6.19 -10.76 5.12
CA THR A 104 5.54 -12.05 4.83
C THR A 104 5.56 -12.85 6.12
N ASP A 105 4.56 -13.70 6.33
CA ASP A 105 4.50 -14.70 7.40
C ASP A 105 4.94 -16.10 6.93
N ASP A 106 5.33 -16.22 5.65
CA ASP A 106 5.82 -17.44 5.02
C ASP A 106 7.37 -17.43 4.94
N ASP A 107 8.00 -18.36 5.65
CA ASP A 107 9.46 -18.50 5.74
C ASP A 107 10.11 -18.86 4.39
N ASP A 108 9.43 -19.66 3.55
CA ASP A 108 9.94 -20.03 2.24
C ASP A 108 9.96 -18.83 1.29
N ILE A 109 8.91 -18.00 1.34
CA ILE A 109 8.87 -16.72 0.64
C ILE A 109 9.95 -15.78 1.18
N ALA A 110 10.11 -15.68 2.50
CA ALA A 110 11.12 -14.83 3.12
C ALA A 110 12.55 -15.21 2.69
N ASN A 111 12.86 -16.51 2.65
CA ASN A 111 14.15 -17.04 2.21
C ASN A 111 14.41 -16.71 0.74
N LYS A 112 13.42 -16.95 -0.14
CA LYS A 112 13.51 -16.59 -1.57
C LYS A 112 13.73 -15.09 -1.76
N ILE A 113 13.01 -14.23 -1.03
CA ILE A 113 13.19 -12.77 -1.09
C ILE A 113 14.62 -12.37 -0.69
N ARG A 114 15.16 -12.93 0.40
CA ARG A 114 16.53 -12.63 0.87
C ARG A 114 17.57 -13.00 -0.18
N MET A 115 17.40 -14.14 -0.83
CA MET A 115 18.27 -14.60 -1.92
C MET A 115 18.13 -13.68 -3.15
N ILE A 116 16.91 -13.39 -3.61
CA ILE A 116 16.65 -12.47 -4.74
C ILE A 116 17.29 -11.10 -4.49
N LYS A 117 17.21 -10.57 -3.27
CA LYS A 117 17.80 -9.28 -2.87
C LYS A 117 19.34 -9.29 -2.91
N ASN A 118 19.95 -10.46 -2.80
CA ASN A 118 21.40 -10.64 -2.65
C ASN A 118 21.98 -11.54 -3.74
N PHE A 119 21.77 -11.17 -5.01
CA PHE A 119 22.33 -11.85 -6.19
C PHE A 119 21.93 -13.32 -6.37
N GLY A 120 21.00 -13.85 -5.56
CA GLY A 120 20.64 -15.27 -5.56
C GLY A 120 21.41 -16.13 -4.56
N ARG A 121 22.22 -15.50 -3.70
CA ARG A 121 23.07 -16.20 -2.72
C ARG A 121 22.25 -16.80 -1.60
N LYS A 122 22.48 -18.09 -1.31
CA LYS A 122 21.90 -18.79 -0.14
C LYS A 122 22.38 -18.17 1.18
N GLU A 123 23.67 -17.88 1.26
CA GLU A 123 24.33 -17.37 2.46
C GLU A 123 25.21 -16.16 2.12
N SER A 124 25.24 -15.17 2.99
CA SER A 124 26.09 -14.00 2.84
C SER A 124 27.57 -14.37 2.93
N GLY A 125 28.40 -13.81 2.04
CA GLY A 125 29.85 -14.05 2.03
C GLY A 125 30.28 -15.36 1.37
N LYS A 126 29.35 -16.19 0.89
CA LYS A 126 29.64 -17.39 0.11
C LYS A 126 29.17 -17.23 -1.34
N ASP A 127 29.95 -17.75 -2.28
CA ASP A 127 29.61 -17.77 -3.71
C ASP A 127 28.80 -19.01 -4.09
N ASN A 128 27.71 -19.24 -3.35
CA ASN A 128 26.72 -20.28 -3.68
C ASN A 128 25.40 -19.62 -4.09
N PHE A 129 25.07 -19.71 -5.38
CA PHE A 129 23.91 -19.06 -6.00
C PHE A 129 22.89 -20.12 -6.43
N GLU A 130 21.72 -20.18 -5.79
CA GLU A 130 20.73 -21.22 -6.09
C GLU A 130 19.59 -20.70 -7.00
N ILE A 131 19.34 -19.39 -7.01
CA ILE A 131 18.29 -18.77 -7.82
C ILE A 131 18.79 -17.53 -8.52
N PHE A 132 18.04 -17.05 -9.52
CA PHE A 132 18.30 -15.73 -10.07
C PHE A 132 17.99 -14.63 -9.03
N GLY A 133 18.96 -13.78 -8.76
CA GLY A 133 18.78 -12.59 -7.93
C GLY A 133 19.50 -11.38 -8.48
N ILE A 134 19.24 -10.24 -7.86
CA ILE A 134 19.77 -8.92 -8.19
C ILE A 134 20.34 -8.26 -6.93
N ASN A 135 20.93 -7.06 -7.07
CA ASN A 135 21.42 -6.30 -5.92
C ASN A 135 20.39 -5.26 -5.47
N LEU A 136 19.57 -5.62 -4.48
CA LEU A 136 18.59 -4.72 -3.85
C LEU A 136 18.87 -4.55 -2.35
N LYS A 137 20.15 -4.64 -1.94
CA LYS A 137 20.53 -4.50 -0.55
C LYS A 137 20.26 -3.09 -0.03
N PHE A 138 19.70 -3.04 1.16
CA PHE A 138 19.47 -1.83 1.94
C PHE A 138 20.71 -1.57 2.80
N THR A 139 21.16 -0.32 2.91
CA THR A 139 22.38 -0.01 3.68
C THR A 139 22.07 0.13 5.18
N ASP A 140 23.08 -0.12 6.02
CA ASP A 140 22.95 0.06 7.47
C ASP A 140 22.63 1.51 7.84
N LEU A 141 23.16 2.49 7.10
CA LEU A 141 22.82 3.90 7.29
C LEU A 141 21.32 4.15 7.07
N GLN A 142 20.74 3.61 6.00
CA GLN A 142 19.30 3.71 5.76
C GLN A 142 18.51 2.94 6.82
N ALA A 143 19.00 1.78 7.27
CA ALA A 143 18.36 0.98 8.31
C ALA A 143 18.28 1.72 9.65
N VAL A 144 19.37 2.34 10.10
CA VAL A 144 19.40 3.13 11.35
C VAL A 144 18.41 4.30 11.29
N ILE A 145 18.37 5.03 10.16
CA ILE A 145 17.38 6.10 9.94
C ILE A 145 15.96 5.52 10.02
N GLY A 146 15.72 4.37 9.39
CA GLY A 146 14.43 3.69 9.40
C GLY A 146 13.98 3.33 10.81
N ILE A 147 14.87 2.74 11.62
CA ILE A 147 14.59 2.37 13.03
C ILE A 147 14.20 3.61 13.84
N GLU A 148 14.95 4.71 13.73
CA GLU A 148 14.63 5.94 14.47
C GLU A 148 13.34 6.62 13.98
N GLN A 149 13.04 6.53 12.68
CA GLN A 149 11.78 7.04 12.15
C GLN A 149 10.60 6.20 12.61
N MET A 150 10.72 4.87 12.66
CA MET A 150 9.65 3.95 13.08
C MET A 150 9.13 4.23 14.50
N LYS A 151 9.99 4.70 15.42
CA LYS A 151 9.57 5.17 16.76
C LYS A 151 8.53 6.29 16.71
N LYS A 152 8.47 7.04 15.60
CA LYS A 152 7.56 8.17 15.37
C LYS A 152 6.28 7.77 14.64
N LEU A 153 6.11 6.50 14.23
CA LEU A 153 4.98 6.05 13.43
C LEU A 153 3.64 6.38 14.12
N THR A 154 3.44 5.94 15.35
CA THR A 154 2.21 6.17 16.12
C THR A 154 1.88 7.66 16.28
N TYR A 155 2.89 8.51 16.49
CA TYR A 155 2.69 9.95 16.55
C TYR A 155 2.20 10.50 15.19
N ARG A 156 2.81 10.07 14.09
CA ARG A 156 2.47 10.53 12.74
C ARG A 156 1.09 10.06 12.31
N THR A 157 0.72 8.80 12.53
CA THR A 157 -0.62 8.29 12.19
C THR A 157 -1.71 9.03 12.96
N LYS A 158 -1.54 9.23 14.27
CA LYS A 158 -2.46 10.05 15.09
C LYS A 158 -2.58 11.49 14.58
N LYS A 159 -1.46 12.10 14.14
CA LYS A 159 -1.48 13.45 13.58
C LYS A 159 -2.25 13.50 12.25
N MET A 160 -2.04 12.52 11.38
CA MET A 160 -2.78 12.43 10.11
C MET A 160 -4.28 12.23 10.34
N GLN A 161 -4.65 11.38 11.28
CA GLN A 161 -6.05 11.17 11.69
C GLN A 161 -6.68 12.48 12.18
N LYS A 162 -6.00 13.22 13.07
CA LYS A 162 -6.48 14.52 13.57
C LYS A 162 -6.69 15.53 12.43
N ILE A 163 -5.74 15.60 11.49
CA ILE A 163 -5.84 16.49 10.32
C ILE A 163 -7.02 16.09 9.43
N TYR A 164 -7.21 14.80 9.18
CA TYR A 164 -8.33 14.32 8.38
C TYR A 164 -9.68 14.65 9.03
N ASN A 165 -9.82 14.40 10.33
CA ASN A 165 -11.04 14.73 11.08
C ASN A 165 -11.31 16.24 11.06
N LEU A 166 -10.27 17.07 11.20
CA LEU A 166 -10.42 18.52 11.08
C LEU A 166 -10.99 18.92 9.72
N TYR A 167 -10.45 18.37 8.63
CA TYR A 167 -10.98 18.64 7.29
C TYR A 167 -12.41 18.14 7.14
N TYR A 168 -12.70 16.92 7.58
CA TYR A 168 -14.06 16.38 7.50
C TYR A 168 -15.06 17.27 8.25
N GLU A 169 -14.80 17.63 9.50
CA GLU A 169 -15.74 18.44 10.30
C GLU A 169 -16.01 19.82 9.71
N ASN A 170 -15.00 20.46 9.10
CA ASN A 170 -15.13 21.83 8.58
C ASN A 170 -15.59 21.91 7.12
N LEU A 171 -15.49 20.80 6.36
CA LEU A 171 -15.73 20.81 4.91
C LEU A 171 -16.84 19.87 4.45
N LYS A 172 -17.35 18.96 5.31
CA LYS A 172 -18.41 18.00 4.95
C LYS A 172 -19.70 18.64 4.44
N ASP A 173 -20.02 19.86 4.88
CA ASP A 173 -21.23 20.59 4.45
C ASP A 173 -21.05 21.30 3.10
N HIS A 174 -19.80 21.39 2.61
CA HIS A 174 -19.45 22.07 1.37
C HIS A 174 -18.95 21.13 0.28
N TYR A 175 -18.35 20.01 0.67
CA TYR A 175 -17.74 19.04 -0.22
C TYR A 175 -18.13 17.63 0.19
N GLN A 176 -18.26 16.75 -0.81
CA GLN A 176 -18.40 15.32 -0.52
C GLN A 176 -17.07 14.79 0.00
N ILE A 177 -17.00 14.52 1.30
CA ILE A 177 -15.83 13.95 1.96
C ILE A 177 -16.27 12.66 2.64
N GLN A 178 -15.48 11.61 2.49
CA GLN A 178 -15.75 10.35 3.17
C GLN A 178 -15.64 10.53 4.69
N ALA A 179 -16.61 10.00 5.43
CA ALA A 179 -16.53 10.00 6.89
C ALA A 179 -15.37 9.12 7.38
N PRO A 180 -14.69 9.48 8.48
CA PRO A 180 -13.70 8.63 9.13
C PRO A 180 -14.26 7.22 9.41
N LEU A 181 -13.66 6.18 8.83
CA LEU A 181 -14.11 4.80 8.99
C LEU A 181 -13.86 4.24 10.40
N ASN A 182 -12.70 4.58 10.98
CA ASN A 182 -12.30 4.20 12.34
C ASN A 182 -11.09 5.04 12.77
N GLU A 183 -10.60 4.84 13.99
CA GLU A 183 -9.49 5.63 14.53
C GLU A 183 -8.10 5.33 13.90
N HIS A 184 -8.01 4.24 13.14
CA HIS A 184 -6.79 3.77 12.51
C HIS A 184 -6.82 3.94 10.99
N TRP A 185 -7.82 4.66 10.48
CA TRP A 185 -7.94 5.05 9.09
C TRP A 185 -7.73 6.55 8.95
N PHE A 186 -6.69 6.92 8.20
CA PHE A 186 -6.21 8.31 8.12
C PHE A 186 -5.73 8.64 6.70
N PRO A 187 -6.63 8.72 5.71
CA PRO A 187 -6.22 8.98 4.33
C PRO A 187 -5.53 10.33 4.20
N TRP A 188 -4.60 10.43 3.24
CA TRP A 188 -3.78 11.63 3.05
C TRP A 188 -4.65 12.81 2.59
N PHE A 189 -5.73 12.52 1.85
CA PHE A 189 -6.76 13.45 1.40
C PHE A 189 -8.06 12.68 1.07
N GLY A 190 -9.23 13.35 1.14
CA GLY A 190 -10.52 12.66 1.03
C GLY A 190 -11.67 13.38 0.37
N ILE A 191 -11.43 14.44 -0.40
CA ILE A 191 -12.49 15.08 -1.19
C ILE A 191 -12.83 14.18 -2.38
N ARG A 192 -14.10 13.79 -2.50
CA ARG A 192 -14.67 13.13 -3.66
C ARG A 192 -14.99 14.19 -4.69
N GLY A 193 -14.41 14.06 -5.88
CA GLY A 193 -14.74 14.91 -7.00
C GLY A 193 -16.02 14.42 -7.68
N ASP A 194 -17.15 15.06 -7.38
CA ASP A 194 -18.24 15.15 -8.35
C ASP A 194 -18.32 16.62 -8.77
N PHE A 195 -17.57 16.97 -9.82
CA PHE A 195 -17.44 18.36 -10.29
C PHE A 195 -18.66 18.82 -11.13
N GLY A 196 -19.80 18.16 -10.96
CA GLY A 196 -21.03 18.35 -11.74
C GLY A 196 -22.04 19.35 -11.16
N GLY A 197 -21.77 19.94 -9.98
CA GLY A 197 -22.60 21.04 -9.44
C GLY A 197 -22.08 22.40 -9.91
N GLU A 198 -22.96 23.34 -10.25
CA GLU A 198 -22.59 24.69 -10.73
C GLU A 198 -21.59 25.46 -9.82
N LYS A 199 -21.40 25.02 -8.57
CA LYS A 199 -20.47 25.62 -7.59
C LYS A 199 -19.03 25.08 -7.63
N SER A 200 -18.71 24.00 -8.35
CA SER A 200 -17.36 23.40 -8.36
C SER A 200 -16.41 23.97 -9.44
N LYS A 201 -16.84 24.97 -10.22
CA LYS A 201 -16.06 25.50 -11.36
C LYS A 201 -14.78 26.28 -10.98
N ASN A 202 -14.58 26.63 -9.71
CA ASN A 202 -13.54 27.62 -9.32
C ASN A 202 -12.39 27.11 -8.46
N TYR A 203 -12.29 25.81 -8.11
CA TYR A 203 -11.20 25.33 -7.26
C TYR A 203 -10.61 23.99 -7.74
N PRO A 204 -9.51 24.03 -8.52
CA PRO A 204 -8.70 22.84 -8.74
C PRO A 204 -7.87 22.59 -7.48
N ILE A 205 -8.38 21.80 -6.54
CA ILE A 205 -7.56 21.30 -5.43
C ILE A 205 -6.82 20.05 -5.93
N TRP A 206 -5.86 20.27 -6.83
CA TRP A 206 -4.73 19.38 -7.01
C TRP A 206 -3.61 19.94 -6.16
N ALA A 207 -3.50 19.47 -4.91
CA ALA A 207 -2.29 19.71 -4.12
C ALA A 207 -1.16 18.80 -4.62
N THR A 208 -0.75 18.97 -5.88
CA THR A 208 0.62 18.67 -6.24
C THR A 208 1.47 19.65 -5.43
N ARG A 209 2.31 19.14 -4.52
CA ARG A 209 3.46 19.90 -4.05
C ARG A 209 4.26 20.27 -5.30
N HIS A 210 4.02 21.44 -5.86
CA HIS A 210 4.97 22.08 -6.75
C HIS A 210 6.23 22.26 -5.91
N ARG A 211 7.24 21.43 -6.22
CA ARG A 211 8.61 21.70 -5.80
C ARG A 211 9.00 22.96 -6.58
N ASN A 212 9.19 24.06 -5.85
CA ASN A 212 10.02 25.15 -6.33
C ASN A 212 11.47 24.66 -6.47
#